data_AF-A0A6C0K3L8-F1
#
_entry.id   AF-A0A6C0K3L8-F1
#
_cell.length_a   1.000
_cell.length_b   1.000
_cell.length_c   1.000
_cell.angle_alpha   90.00
_cell.angle_beta   90.00
_cell.angle_gamma   90.00
#
_symmetry.space_group_name_H-M   'P 1'
#
loop_
_entity.id
_entity.type
_entity.pdbx_description
1 polymer ?
#
loop_
_entity_poly.entity_id
_entity_poly.type
_entity_poly.pdbx_seq_one_letter_code
_entity_poly.pdbx_strand_id
1 'polypeptide(L)'
;MSWVVYLLVSTDGSTYVGATVDRDRRLKQHNGLLKGGAKATSRKPGAWIRHCYVQGFPDNHAALSFEWRWKSLSRKKTYAVLEPLERRLEALQELMALDRPTSTAQPYSSYLEPLEVIHA
;
A
#
# COMPACT_ATOMS: atom_id res chain seq x y z
N MET A 1 16.33 1.49 -8.40
CA MET A 1 15.06 0.78 -8.15
C MET A 1 14.22 1.65 -7.25
N SER A 2 13.00 1.99 -7.66
CA SER A 2 12.14 2.93 -6.92
C SER A 2 11.23 2.18 -5.96
N TRP A 3 11.04 2.73 -4.77
CA TRP A 3 10.10 2.17 -3.80
C TRP A 3 8.66 2.45 -4.23
N VAL A 4 7.78 1.51 -3.91
CA VAL A 4 6.34 1.62 -4.12
C VAL A 4 5.59 1.09 -2.91
N VAL A 5 4.38 1.61 -2.71
CA VAL A 5 3.44 1.11 -1.70
C VAL A 5 2.21 0.58 -2.42
N TYR A 6 1.88 -0.69 -2.22
CA TYR A 6 0.83 -1.38 -2.98
C TYR A 6 -0.33 -1.81 -2.09
N LEU A 7 -1.50 -1.96 -2.72
CA LEU A 7 -2.70 -2.56 -2.17
C LEU A 7 -3.01 -3.86 -2.90
N LEU A 8 -3.13 -4.94 -2.15
CA LEU A 8 -3.65 -6.22 -2.62
C LEU A 8 -5.05 -6.46 -2.08
N VAL A 9 -5.84 -7.17 -2.87
CA VAL A 9 -7.14 -7.73 -2.49
C VAL A 9 -7.11 -9.23 -2.75
N SER A 10 -7.65 -10.03 -1.82
CA SER A 10 -7.84 -11.46 -2.04
C SER A 10 -9.26 -11.79 -2.47
N THR A 11 -9.45 -13.00 -3.01
CA THR A 11 -10.76 -13.50 -3.46
C THR A 11 -11.85 -13.50 -2.38
N ASP A 12 -11.51 -13.47 -1.10
CA ASP A 12 -12.44 -13.36 0.03
C ASP A 12 -12.59 -11.93 0.58
N GLY A 13 -12.17 -10.92 -0.20
CA GLY A 13 -12.29 -9.50 0.15
C GLY A 13 -11.26 -9.01 1.17
N SER A 14 -10.37 -9.86 1.69
CA SER A 14 -9.31 -9.38 2.59
C SER A 14 -8.33 -8.47 1.84
N THR A 15 -7.79 -7.46 2.53
CA THR A 15 -6.84 -6.51 1.94
C THR A 15 -5.47 -6.55 2.60
N TYR A 16 -4.45 -6.21 1.83
CA TYR A 16 -3.09 -6.06 2.33
C TYR A 16 -2.42 -4.83 1.74
N VAL A 17 -1.83 -4.00 2.60
CA VAL A 17 -0.99 -2.86 2.19
C VAL A 17 0.45 -3.16 2.56
N GLY A 18 1.39 -2.91 1.66
CA GLY A 18 2.82 -3.11 1.92
C GLY A 18 3.71 -2.30 0.98
N ALA A 19 5.00 -2.22 1.31
CA ALA A 19 6.01 -1.57 0.48
C ALA A 19 7.02 -2.57 -0.14
N THR A 20 7.56 -2.24 -1.31
CA THR A 20 8.61 -3.01 -1.98
C THR A 20 9.34 -2.17 -3.04
N VAL A 21 10.50 -2.63 -3.50
CA VAL A 21 11.17 -2.13 -4.71
C VAL A 21 10.86 -2.97 -5.95
N ASP A 22 10.30 -4.17 -5.75
CA ASP A 22 9.93 -5.11 -6.80
C ASP A 22 8.53 -5.67 -6.51
N ARG A 23 7.54 -5.17 -7.27
CA ARG A 23 6.11 -5.44 -7.08
C ARG A 23 5.72 -6.83 -7.58
N ASP A 24 6.30 -7.26 -8.70
CA ASP A 24 5.92 -8.52 -9.36
C ASP A 24 6.50 -9.69 -8.60
N ARG A 25 7.77 -9.59 -8.16
CA ARG A 25 8.35 -10.55 -7.24
C ARG A 25 7.56 -10.62 -5.95
N ARG A 26 7.19 -9.48 -5.36
CA ARG A 26 6.45 -9.45 -4.10
C ARG A 26 5.06 -10.07 -4.22
N LEU A 27 4.34 -9.84 -5.32
CA LEU A 27 3.05 -10.50 -5.58
C LEU A 27 3.21 -12.02 -5.68
N LYS A 28 4.23 -12.50 -6.40
CA LYS A 28 4.56 -13.94 -6.47
C LYS A 28 4.87 -14.53 -5.09
N GLN A 29 5.56 -13.79 -4.22
CA GLN A 29 5.81 -14.20 -2.83
C GLN A 29 4.52 -14.29 -2.00
N HIS A 30 3.61 -13.32 -2.12
CA HIS A 30 2.30 -13.35 -1.46
C HIS A 30 1.45 -14.53 -1.92
N ASN A 31 1.52 -14.86 -3.20
CA ASN A 31 0.81 -15.99 -3.80
C ASN A 31 1.51 -17.35 -3.63
N GLY A 32 2.61 -17.42 -2.87
CA GLY A 32 3.31 -18.68 -2.59
C GLY A 32 4.13 -19.25 -3.75
N LEU A 33 4.21 -18.54 -4.88
CA LEU A 33 5.03 -18.91 -6.03
C LEU A 33 6.53 -18.74 -5.77
N LEU A 34 6.89 -17.88 -4.80
CA LEU A 34 8.26 -17.65 -4.34
C LEU A 34 8.32 -17.65 -2.80
N LYS A 35 9.47 -18.04 -2.25
CA LYS A 35 9.72 -17.95 -0.80
C LYS A 35 9.87 -16.50 -0.33
N GLY A 36 9.57 -16.24 0.94
CA GLY A 36 9.75 -14.93 1.59
C GLY A 36 8.54 -14.00 1.56
N GLY A 37 7.33 -14.54 1.38
CA GLY A 37 6.08 -13.77 1.56
C GLY A 37 5.76 -13.47 3.02
N ALA A 38 4.90 -12.47 3.27
CA ALA A 38 4.46 -12.15 4.63
C ALA A 38 3.61 -13.30 5.22
N LYS A 39 3.78 -13.60 6.52
CA LYS A 39 3.02 -14.66 7.21
C LYS A 39 1.50 -14.50 7.11
N ALA A 40 1.02 -13.26 7.07
CA ALA A 40 -0.41 -12.97 6.96
C ALA A 40 -1.00 -13.38 5.59
N THR A 41 -0.22 -13.22 4.52
CA THR A 41 -0.65 -13.49 3.14
C THR A 41 -0.33 -14.91 2.69
N SER A 42 0.72 -15.52 3.25
CA SER A 42 1.14 -16.89 2.92
C SER A 42 0.12 -17.95 3.31
N ARG A 43 -0.89 -17.58 4.12
CA ARG A 43 -2.05 -18.42 4.46
C ARG A 43 -3.07 -18.55 3.32
N LYS A 44 -2.91 -17.77 2.24
CA LYS A 44 -3.82 -17.70 1.09
C LYS A 44 -3.03 -17.70 -0.23
N PRO A 45 -2.29 -18.77 -0.55
CA PRO A 45 -1.52 -18.85 -1.79
C PRO A 45 -2.46 -18.74 -3.01
N GLY A 46 -2.02 -18.05 -4.06
CA GLY A 46 -2.77 -17.84 -5.30
C GLY A 46 -4.00 -16.92 -5.23
N ALA A 47 -4.39 -16.43 -4.04
CA ALA A 47 -5.63 -15.68 -3.87
C ALA A 47 -5.49 -14.17 -4.06
N TRP A 48 -4.27 -13.62 -4.10
CA TRP A 48 -4.02 -12.18 -4.08
C TRP A 48 -3.88 -11.60 -5.48
N ILE A 49 -4.58 -10.49 -5.70
CA ILE A 49 -4.45 -9.65 -6.89
C ILE A 49 -4.03 -8.25 -6.42
N ARG A 50 -3.19 -7.58 -7.20
CA ARG A 50 -2.80 -6.19 -6.94
C ARG A 50 -3.91 -5.29 -7.47
N HIS A 51 -4.47 -4.46 -6.61
CA HIS A 51 -5.52 -3.52 -7.01
C HIS A 51 -4.93 -2.19 -7.51
N CYS A 52 -3.99 -1.64 -6.76
CA CYS A 52 -3.24 -0.45 -7.15
C CYS A 52 -1.89 -0.39 -6.42
N TYR A 53 -1.05 0.54 -6.83
CA TYR A 53 0.14 0.92 -6.09
C TYR A 53 0.46 2.40 -6.28
N VAL A 54 1.17 2.97 -5.32
CA VAL A 54 1.70 4.33 -5.35
C VAL A 54 3.19 4.27 -5.65
N GLN A 55 3.66 5.11 -6.56
CA GLN A 55 5.08 5.29 -6.88
C GLN A 55 5.51 6.75 -6.69
N GLY A 56 6.79 7.05 -6.94
CA GLY A 56 7.37 8.40 -6.75
C GLY A 56 8.10 8.59 -5.40
N PHE A 57 8.24 7.53 -4.60
CA PHE A 57 8.93 7.64 -3.32
C PHE A 57 10.45 7.81 -3.50
N PRO A 58 11.07 8.79 -2.82
CA PRO A 58 12.51 9.03 -2.94
C PRO A 58 13.35 7.92 -2.30
N ASP A 59 12.84 7.28 -1.24
CA ASP A 59 13.56 6.27 -0.48
C ASP A 59 12.61 5.31 0.26
N ASN A 60 13.21 4.39 1.03
CA ASN A 60 12.46 3.43 1.85
C ASN A 60 11.71 4.11 3.01
N HIS A 61 12.24 5.19 3.58
CA HIS A 61 11.69 5.83 4.76
C HIS A 61 10.39 6.56 4.42
N ALA A 62 10.36 7.24 3.27
CA ALA A 62 9.17 7.85 2.72
C ALA A 62 8.09 6.81 2.43
N ALA A 63 8.45 5.71 1.75
CA ALA A 63 7.53 4.63 1.41
C ALA A 63 6.94 3.93 2.66
N LEU A 64 7.78 3.61 3.64
CA LEU A 64 7.32 2.95 4.88
C LEU A 64 6.48 3.89 5.75
N SER A 65 6.82 5.19 5.79
CA SER A 65 6.01 6.20 6.49
C SER A 65 4.62 6.34 5.84
N PHE A 66 4.56 6.34 4.51
CA PHE A 66 3.32 6.34 3.75
C PHE A 66 2.50 5.06 4.00
N GLU A 67 3.11 3.89 3.91
CA GLU A 67 2.48 2.59 4.18
C GLU A 67 1.85 2.55 5.58
N TRP A 68 2.61 2.97 6.60
CA TRP A 68 2.12 3.03 7.97
C TRP A 68 0.93 3.97 8.10
N ARG A 69 1.02 5.17 7.51
CA ARG A 69 -0.06 6.16 7.57
C ARG A 69 -1.31 5.66 6.88
N TRP A 70 -1.18 5.04 5.70
CA TRP A 70 -2.30 4.45 4.97
C TRP A 70 -3.02 3.40 5.81
N LYS A 71 -2.25 2.51 6.47
CA LYS A 71 -2.80 1.54 7.43
C LYS A 71 -3.49 2.24 8.60
N SER A 72 -2.91 3.30 9.15
CA SER A 72 -3.46 4.05 10.27
C SER A 72 -4.79 4.72 9.92
N LEU A 73 -4.85 5.47 8.82
CA LEU A 73 -6.05 6.15 8.33
C LEU A 73 -7.19 5.16 8.05
N SER A 74 -6.88 4.00 7.47
CA SER A 74 -7.89 2.96 7.22
C SER A 74 -8.55 2.40 8.48
N ARG A 75 -8.07 2.70 9.70
CA ARG A 75 -8.68 2.24 10.97
C ARG A 75 -9.57 3.30 11.62
N LYS A 76 -9.74 4.48 11.01
CA LYS A 76 -10.66 5.51 11.51
C LYS A 76 -12.08 4.96 11.60
N LYS A 77 -12.81 5.38 12.65
CA LYS A 77 -14.21 4.97 12.87
C LYS A 77 -15.14 5.35 11.71
N THR A 78 -14.89 6.47 11.03
CA THR A 78 -15.65 6.91 9.86
C THR A 78 -15.68 5.86 8.74
N TYR A 79 -14.63 5.05 8.60
CA TYR A 79 -14.55 4.00 7.58
C TYR A 79 -15.01 2.63 8.08
N ALA A 80 -15.50 2.51 9.33
CA ALA A 80 -15.85 1.21 9.90
C ALA A 80 -17.04 0.53 9.22
N VAL A 81 -17.90 1.32 8.57
CA VAL A 81 -19.07 0.85 7.82
C VAL A 81 -18.74 0.40 6.39
N LEU A 82 -17.54 0.71 5.89
CA LEU A 82 -17.13 0.41 4.52
C LEU A 82 -16.54 -0.98 4.40
N GLU A 83 -16.67 -1.56 3.21
CA GLU A 83 -16.01 -2.83 2.89
C GLU A 83 -14.48 -2.68 2.99
N PRO A 84 -13.73 -3.77 3.25
CA PRO A 84 -12.29 -3.69 3.47
C PRO A 84 -11.50 -3.05 2.33
N LEU A 85 -11.93 -3.20 1.08
CA LEU A 85 -11.31 -2.57 -0.08
C LEU A 85 -11.61 -1.06 -0.14
N GLU A 86 -12.88 -0.68 -0.08
CA GLU A 86 -13.33 0.72 -0.12
C GLU A 86 -12.67 1.55 0.99
N ARG A 87 -12.64 1.01 2.21
CA ARG A 87 -11.93 1.61 3.34
C ARG A 87 -10.45 1.89 3.06
N ARG A 88 -9.78 1.07 2.26
CA ARG A 88 -8.38 1.30 1.87
C ARG A 88 -8.29 2.40 0.81
N LEU A 89 -9.24 2.44 -0.13
CA LEU A 89 -9.27 3.44 -1.20
C LEU A 89 -9.59 4.84 -0.67
N GLU A 90 -10.60 4.97 0.20
CA GLU A 90 -10.92 6.24 0.88
C GLU A 90 -9.74 6.75 1.71
N ALA A 91 -9.11 5.86 2.48
CA ALA A 91 -7.91 6.21 3.25
C ALA A 91 -6.71 6.59 2.36
N LEU A 92 -6.61 6.03 1.14
CA LEU A 92 -5.59 6.42 0.18
C LEU A 92 -5.87 7.82 -0.38
N GLN A 93 -7.11 8.09 -0.80
CA GLN A 93 -7.50 9.41 -1.30
C GLN A 93 -7.26 10.49 -0.26
N GLU A 94 -7.67 10.25 1.00
CA GLU A 94 -7.39 11.16 2.10
C GLU A 94 -5.89 11.38 2.27
N LEU A 95 -5.08 10.31 2.24
CA LEU A 95 -3.63 10.40 2.38
C LEU A 95 -2.97 11.20 1.26
N MET A 96 -3.41 10.99 0.02
CA MET A 96 -2.91 11.71 -1.16
C MET A 96 -3.28 13.20 -1.14
N ALA A 97 -4.35 13.57 -0.42
CA ALA A 97 -4.77 14.95 -0.23
C ALA A 97 -4.02 15.68 0.90
N LEU A 98 -3.24 14.97 1.73
CA LEU A 98 -2.39 15.58 2.74
C LEU A 98 -1.08 16.09 2.13
N ASP A 99 -0.44 17.07 2.76
CA ASP A 99 0.89 17.53 2.34
C ASP A 99 2.00 16.51 2.62
N ARG A 100 1.80 15.63 3.61
CA ARG A 100 2.79 14.67 4.11
C ARG A 100 2.12 13.52 4.87
N PRO A 101 2.76 12.33 4.98
CA PRO A 101 2.14 11.16 5.63
C PRO A 101 2.17 11.24 7.16
N THR A 102 3.22 11.83 7.74
CA THR A 102 3.38 12.02 9.18
C THR A 102 3.91 13.43 9.44
N SER A 103 3.74 13.96 10.64
CA SER A 103 4.20 15.32 10.99
C SER A 103 5.71 15.50 10.77
N THR A 104 6.50 14.45 10.99
CA THR A 104 7.96 14.44 10.86
C THR A 104 8.46 14.08 9.47
N ALA A 105 7.59 13.59 8.57
CA ALA A 105 7.98 13.29 7.21
C ALA A 105 8.15 14.56 6.38
N GLN A 106 9.05 14.50 5.40
CA GLN A 106 9.18 15.55 4.40
C GLN A 106 7.89 15.65 3.55
N PRO A 107 7.51 16.86 3.07
CA PRO A 107 6.35 17.05 2.21
C PRO A 107 6.41 16.26 0.90
N TYR A 108 5.26 15.87 0.36
CA TYR A 108 5.20 15.26 -0.97
C TYR A 108 5.69 16.20 -2.07
N SER A 109 5.48 17.50 -1.91
CA SER A 109 5.97 18.52 -2.84
C SER A 109 7.49 18.65 -2.91
N SER A 110 8.24 18.07 -1.95
CA SER A 110 9.71 18.05 -2.00
C SER A 110 10.28 16.80 -2.67
N TYR A 111 9.44 15.86 -3.11
CA TYR A 111 9.91 14.68 -3.83
C TYR A 111 10.34 15.06 -5.26
N LEU A 112 11.37 14.38 -5.76
CA LEU A 112 11.86 14.58 -7.13
C LEU A 112 10.79 14.20 -8.16
N GLU A 113 10.06 13.12 -7.88
CA GLU A 113 8.95 12.62 -8.68
C GLU A 113 7.65 12.79 -7.88
N PRO A 114 6.55 13.23 -8.52
CA PRO A 114 5.28 13.32 -7.83
C PRO A 114 4.77 11.93 -7.43
N LEU A 115 4.02 11.86 -6.33
CA LEU A 115 3.33 10.63 -5.98
C LEU A 115 2.20 10.36 -6.98
N GLU A 116 2.19 9.15 -7.53
CA GLU A 116 1.21 8.74 -8.54
C GLU A 116 0.58 7.40 -8.14
N VAL A 117 -0.75 7.34 -8.20
CA VAL A 117 -1.51 6.09 -8.00
C VAL A 117 -1.72 5.41 -9.34
N ILE A 118 -1.21 4.19 -9.48
CA ILE A 118 -1.39 3.37 -10.67
C ILE A 118 -2.29 2.19 -10.34
N HIS A 119 -3.34 2.04 -11.14
CA HIS A 119 -4.27 0.91 -11.08
C HIS A 119 -3.71 -0.24 -11.91
N ALA A 120 -3.79 -1.46 -11.36
CA ALA A 120 -3.25 -2.67 -11.97
C ALA A 120 -4.36 -3.55 -12.56
#